data_AF-A0A1U7GE15-F1
#
_entry.id   AF-A0A1U7GE15-F1
#
_cell.length_a   1.000
_cell.length_b   1.000
_cell.length_c   1.000
_cell.angle_alpha   90.00
_cell.angle_beta   90.00
_cell.angle_gamma   90.00
#
_symmetry.space_group_name_H-M   'P 1'
#
loop_
_entity.id
_entity.type
_entity.pdbx_description
1 polymer ?
#
loop_
_entity_poly.entity_id
_entity_poly.type
_entity_poly.pdbx_seq_one_letter_code
_entity_poly.pdbx_strand_id
1 'polypeptide(L)'
;MRGRKPKPTAVKIAEGTRKDRINFDEPRLPPGDLEPPDCLDDDYGYGREHWMELAPMLSAAGLLTEGDRHGLALMCRLYARFRLDPLDDKAIRSYQRLLTEFGLTPSSRSRIKAPPKPEQDKLSEFIAGFQATAVPS
;
A
#
# COMPACT_ATOMS: atom_id res chain seq x y z
N MET A 1 -21.97 -17.66 -12.71
CA MET A 1 -22.07 -17.05 -11.37
C MET A 1 -20.67 -16.86 -10.81
N ARG A 2 -20.19 -15.62 -10.66
CA ARG A 2 -18.90 -15.39 -10.00
C ARG A 2 -19.18 -15.25 -8.51
N GLY A 3 -18.85 -16.29 -7.73
CA GLY A 3 -18.94 -16.23 -6.28
C GLY A 3 -18.18 -15.03 -5.72
N ARG A 4 -18.54 -14.59 -4.51
CA ARG A 4 -17.82 -13.52 -3.81
C ARG A 4 -16.34 -13.89 -3.74
N LYS A 5 -15.44 -12.96 -4.11
CA LYS A 5 -13.98 -13.16 -3.98
C LYS A 5 -13.69 -13.65 -2.54
N PRO A 6 -12.88 -14.69 -2.36
CA PRO A 6 -12.57 -15.20 -1.03
C PRO A 6 -11.93 -14.10 -0.17
N LYS A 7 -12.28 -14.07 1.12
CA LYS A 7 -11.65 -13.13 2.06
C LYS A 7 -10.18 -13.53 2.29
N PRO A 8 -9.25 -12.56 2.38
CA PRO A 8 -7.86 -12.84 2.74
C PRO A 8 -7.75 -13.54 4.10
N THR A 9 -6.67 -14.28 4.31
CA THR A 9 -6.42 -15.05 5.53
C THR A 9 -6.39 -14.18 6.77
N ALA A 10 -5.75 -13.01 6.70
CA ALA A 10 -5.74 -12.04 7.80
C ALA A 10 -7.16 -11.63 8.25
N VAL A 11 -8.08 -11.46 7.29
CA VAL A 11 -9.49 -11.13 7.58
C VAL A 11 -10.19 -12.32 8.22
N LYS A 12 -10.01 -13.53 7.69
CA LYS A 12 -10.60 -14.76 8.25
C LYS A 12 -10.14 -15.04 9.68
N ILE A 13 -8.85 -14.82 9.96
CA ILE A 13 -8.27 -14.95 11.31
C ILE A 13 -8.90 -13.93 12.25
N ALA A 14 -8.97 -12.65 11.85
CA ALA A 14 -9.54 -11.59 12.67
C ALA A 14 -11.04 -11.77 12.97
N GLU A 15 -11.76 -12.48 12.09
CA GLU A 15 -13.17 -12.84 12.27
C GLU A 15 -13.37 -14.12 13.11
N GLY A 16 -12.29 -14.79 13.54
CA GLY A 16 -12.38 -16.05 14.30
C GLY A 16 -12.86 -17.23 13.46
N THR A 17 -12.59 -17.24 12.15
CA THR A 17 -12.96 -18.35 11.28
C THR A 17 -12.28 -19.65 11.74
N ARG A 18 -12.98 -20.79 11.66
CA ARG A 18 -12.40 -22.09 12.02
C ARG A 18 -11.14 -22.40 11.22
N LYS A 19 -10.13 -22.99 11.87
CA LYS A 19 -8.80 -23.24 11.29
C LYS A 19 -8.84 -24.07 10.00
N ASP A 20 -9.72 -25.06 9.92
CA ASP A 20 -9.94 -25.91 8.73
C ASP A 20 -10.43 -25.15 7.49
N ARG A 21 -10.92 -23.91 7.67
CA ARG A 21 -11.47 -23.04 6.60
C ARG A 21 -10.53 -21.88 6.23
N ILE A 22 -9.33 -21.86 6.82
CA ILE A 22 -8.30 -20.85 6.59
C ILE A 22 -7.20 -21.46 5.73
N ASN A 23 -6.84 -20.76 4.64
CA ASN A 23 -5.69 -21.13 3.83
C ASN A 23 -4.43 -20.51 4.47
N PHE A 24 -3.75 -21.26 5.34
CA PHE A 24 -2.51 -20.77 5.94
C PHE A 24 -1.34 -20.68 4.95
N ASP A 25 -1.48 -21.35 3.80
CA ASP A 25 -0.54 -21.33 2.68
C ASP A 25 -0.89 -20.23 1.65
N GLU A 26 -1.60 -19.17 2.07
CA GLU A 26 -1.81 -18.01 1.21
C GLU A 26 -0.46 -17.41 0.80
N PRO A 27 -0.19 -17.20 -0.51
CA PRO A 27 1.07 -16.66 -0.97
C PRO A 27 1.37 -15.31 -0.33
N ARG A 28 2.56 -15.20 0.27
CA ARG A 28 3.08 -13.93 0.78
C ARG A 28 4.13 -13.43 -0.19
N LEU A 29 3.76 -12.42 -0.96
CA LEU A 29 4.68 -11.78 -1.88
C LEU A 29 5.65 -10.90 -1.08
N PRO A 30 6.93 -10.84 -1.46
CA PRO A 30 7.90 -9.95 -0.82
C PRO A 30 7.51 -8.49 -1.04
N PRO A 31 7.99 -7.56 -0.18
CA PRO A 31 7.85 -6.13 -0.40
C PRO A 31 8.28 -5.74 -1.81
N GLY A 32 7.52 -4.87 -2.47
CA GLY A 32 7.83 -4.42 -3.81
C GLY A 32 9.03 -3.47 -3.81
N ASP A 33 9.93 -3.66 -4.77
CA ASP A 33 11.00 -2.73 -5.08
C ASP A 33 10.44 -1.34 -5.43
N LEU A 34 11.09 -0.32 -4.85
CA LEU A 34 10.71 1.08 -4.99
C LEU A 34 11.33 1.74 -6.21
N GLU A 35 12.29 1.09 -6.89
CA GLU A 35 12.82 1.62 -8.14
C GLU A 35 11.71 1.74 -9.20
N PRO A 36 11.55 2.90 -9.85
CA PRO A 36 10.60 3.06 -10.94
C PRO A 36 10.98 2.15 -12.10
N PRO A 37 10.04 1.37 -12.67
CA PRO A 37 10.33 0.59 -13.86
C PRO A 37 10.69 1.46 -15.05
N ASP A 38 11.65 1.03 -15.88
CA ASP A 38 12.11 1.72 -17.10
C ASP A 38 10.96 2.07 -18.06
N CYS A 39 9.84 1.32 -18.02
CA CYS A 39 8.68 1.59 -18.85
C CYS A 39 7.90 2.87 -18.48
N LEU A 40 8.31 3.56 -17.40
CA LEU A 40 7.83 4.87 -16.98
C LEU A 40 8.72 6.02 -17.43
N ASP A 41 9.83 5.74 -18.08
CA ASP A 41 10.64 6.77 -18.72
C ASP A 41 9.89 7.23 -19.98
N ASP A 42 9.12 8.31 -19.82
CA ASP A 42 8.44 9.04 -20.89
C ASP A 42 9.08 10.43 -21.05
N ASP A 43 8.84 11.08 -22.20
CA ASP A 43 9.46 12.38 -22.55
C ASP A 43 9.17 13.50 -21.53
N TYR A 44 8.15 13.33 -20.68
CA TYR A 44 7.67 14.34 -19.74
C TYR A 44 7.96 14.00 -18.27
N GLY A 45 8.35 12.76 -17.96
CA GLY A 45 8.64 12.27 -16.63
C GLY A 45 7.42 12.10 -15.71
N TYR A 46 6.20 12.33 -16.17
CA TYR A 46 5.01 12.35 -15.29
C TYR A 46 4.68 10.98 -14.69
N GLY A 47 4.88 9.89 -15.43
CA GLY A 47 4.69 8.55 -14.91
C GLY A 47 5.68 8.23 -13.78
N ARG A 48 6.94 8.61 -13.97
CA ARG A 48 8.02 8.41 -12.99
C ARG A 48 7.81 9.27 -11.74
N GLU A 49 7.45 10.54 -11.90
CA GLU A 49 7.10 11.44 -10.78
C GLU A 49 5.99 10.82 -9.91
N HIS A 50 4.92 10.35 -10.55
CA HIS A 50 3.79 9.73 -9.85
C HIS A 50 4.16 8.42 -9.14
N TRP A 51 5.08 7.63 -9.70
CA TRP A 51 5.64 6.46 -9.04
C TRP A 51 6.40 6.86 -7.76
N MET A 52 7.26 7.87 -7.86
CA MET A 52 8.07 8.35 -6.73
C MET A 52 7.21 8.90 -5.58
N GLU A 53 6.01 9.39 -5.88
CA GLU A 53 5.02 9.79 -4.86
C GLU A 53 4.32 8.57 -4.23
N LEU A 54 3.77 7.68 -5.06
CA LEU A 54 2.89 6.62 -4.58
C LEU A 54 3.61 5.38 -4.04
N ALA A 55 4.72 4.96 -4.65
CA ALA A 55 5.39 3.71 -4.28
C ALA A 55 5.89 3.70 -2.83
N PRO A 56 6.56 4.76 -2.33
CA PRO A 56 6.99 4.80 -0.92
C PRO A 56 5.79 4.82 0.05
N MET A 57 4.73 5.56 -0.27
CA MET A 57 3.51 5.62 0.54
C MET A 57 2.82 4.26 0.64
N LEU A 58 2.66 3.55 -0.49
CA LEU A 58 2.04 2.23 -0.52
C LEU A 58 2.91 1.18 0.17
N SER A 59 4.23 1.23 -0.01
CA SER A 59 5.17 0.34 0.67
C SER A 59 5.17 0.55 2.18
N ALA A 60 5.19 1.80 2.65
CA ALA A 60 5.09 2.13 4.08
C ALA A 60 3.77 1.65 4.71
N ALA A 61 2.69 1.60 3.92
CA ALA A 61 1.40 1.05 4.34
C ALA A 61 1.32 -0.49 4.26
N GLY A 62 2.35 -1.17 3.75
CA GLY A 62 2.34 -2.61 3.51
C GLY A 62 1.44 -3.04 2.34
N LEU A 63 1.17 -2.13 1.41
CA LEU A 63 0.24 -2.31 0.29
C LEU A 63 0.93 -2.48 -1.07
N LEU A 64 2.26 -2.40 -1.13
CA LEU A 64 3.04 -2.62 -2.35
C LEU A 64 3.91 -3.88 -2.20
N THR A 65 3.55 -4.94 -2.90
CA THR A 65 4.35 -6.16 -3.03
C THR A 65 4.93 -6.28 -4.45
N GLU A 66 5.85 -7.22 -4.66
CA GLU A 66 6.37 -7.51 -6.02
C GLU A 66 5.26 -7.81 -7.04
N GLY A 67 4.16 -8.45 -6.63
CA GLY A 67 3.04 -8.72 -7.54
C GLY A 67 2.24 -7.49 -7.95
N ASP A 68 2.35 -6.40 -7.20
CA ASP A 68 1.57 -5.17 -7.42
C ASP A 68 2.32 -4.16 -8.31
N ARG A 69 3.64 -4.32 -8.51
CA ARG A 69 4.50 -3.34 -9.20
C ARG A 69 4.01 -3.01 -10.61
N HIS A 70 3.64 -4.00 -11.41
CA HIS A 70 3.09 -3.76 -12.75
C HIS A 70 1.74 -3.05 -12.73
N GLY A 71 0.91 -3.32 -11.71
CA GLY A 71 -0.36 -2.62 -11.51
C GLY A 71 -0.15 -1.14 -11.20
N LEU A 72 0.83 -0.84 -10.34
CA LEU A 72 1.21 0.54 -10.01
C LEU A 72 1.81 1.25 -11.24
N ALA A 73 2.69 0.59 -12.00
CA ALA A 73 3.28 1.15 -13.21
C ALA A 73 2.21 1.50 -14.26
N LEU A 74 1.22 0.63 -14.45
CA LEU A 74 0.08 0.93 -15.32
C LEU A 74 -0.70 2.16 -14.82
N MET A 75 -0.92 2.26 -13.52
CA MET A 75 -1.61 3.41 -12.91
C MET A 75 -0.83 4.71 -13.15
N CYS A 76 0.50 4.71 -12.98
CA CYS A 76 1.37 5.84 -13.28
C CYS A 76 1.33 6.24 -14.76
N ARG A 77 1.30 5.26 -15.67
CA ARG A 77 1.20 5.54 -17.11
C ARG A 77 -0.14 6.16 -17.50
N LEU A 78 -1.23 5.72 -16.87
CA LEU A 78 -2.56 6.31 -17.08
C LEU A 78 -2.63 7.74 -16.51
N TYR A 79 -1.98 7.99 -15.38
CA TYR A 79 -1.83 9.33 -14.82
C TYR A 79 -1.10 10.26 -15.79
N ALA A 80 0.06 9.83 -16.32
CA ALA A 80 0.80 10.61 -17.32
C ALA A 80 -0.06 10.94 -18.54
N ARG A 81 -0.86 9.98 -19.04
CA ARG A 81 -1.76 10.19 -20.18
C ARG A 81 -2.77 11.30 -19.94
N PHE A 82 -3.57 11.25 -18.87
CA PHE A 82 -4.59 12.28 -18.67
C PHE A 82 -4.02 13.60 -18.15
N ARG A 83 -2.79 13.61 -17.60
CA ARG A 83 -2.08 14.85 -17.28
C ARG A 83 -1.66 15.60 -18.55
N LEU A 84 -1.31 14.88 -19.62
CA LEU A 84 -0.99 15.43 -20.94
C LEU A 84 -2.24 15.79 -21.76
N ASP A 85 -3.24 14.90 -21.75
CA ASP A 85 -4.54 15.12 -22.38
C ASP A 85 -5.66 15.03 -21.33
N PRO A 86 -6.06 16.16 -20.73
CA PRO A 86 -7.10 16.20 -19.71
C PRO A 86 -8.48 15.67 -20.16
N LEU A 87 -8.69 15.50 -21.47
CA LEU A 87 -9.92 14.96 -22.04
C LEU A 87 -9.82 13.46 -22.37
N ASP A 88 -8.71 12.79 -22.03
CA ASP A 88 -8.56 11.33 -22.13
C ASP A 88 -9.39 10.60 -21.07
N ASP A 89 -10.68 10.60 -21.33
CA ASP A 89 -11.75 9.96 -20.58
C ASP A 89 -11.50 8.47 -20.34
N LYS A 90 -10.83 7.79 -21.27
CA LYS A 90 -10.51 6.37 -21.16
C LYS A 90 -9.39 6.16 -20.15
N ALA A 91 -8.35 7.01 -20.17
CA ALA A 91 -7.29 6.98 -19.17
C ALA A 91 -7.84 7.28 -17.78
N ILE A 92 -8.66 8.33 -17.64
CA ILE A 92 -9.29 8.72 -16.38
C ILE A 92 -10.12 7.56 -15.78
N ARG A 93 -11.00 6.94 -16.57
CA ARG A 93 -11.83 5.82 -16.10
C ARG A 93 -11.00 4.60 -15.71
N SER A 94 -9.94 4.30 -16.46
CA SER A 94 -9.04 3.18 -16.16
C SER A 94 -8.25 3.42 -14.88
N TYR A 95 -7.77 4.66 -14.69
CA TYR A 95 -7.06 5.10 -13.49
C TYR A 95 -7.96 4.99 -12.24
N GLN A 96 -9.20 5.50 -12.31
CA GLN A 96 -10.18 5.41 -11.21
C GLN A 96 -10.47 3.96 -10.77
N ARG A 97 -10.45 3.01 -11.72
CA ARG A 97 -10.59 1.58 -11.40
C ARG A 97 -9.40 1.05 -10.62
N LEU A 98 -8.18 1.38 -11.04
CA LEU A 98 -6.96 0.96 -10.33
C LEU A 98 -6.87 1.57 -8.93
N LEU A 99 -7.28 2.84 -8.75
CA LEU A 99 -7.38 3.46 -7.42
C LEU A 99 -8.25 2.64 -6.45
N THR A 100 -9.29 1.97 -6.96
CA THR A 100 -10.16 1.13 -6.14
C THR A 100 -9.51 -0.19 -5.76
N GLU A 101 -8.81 -0.84 -6.70
CA GLU A 101 -8.11 -2.11 -6.45
C GLU A 101 -6.91 -1.92 -5.49
N PHE A 102 -6.18 -0.81 -5.59
CA PHE A 102 -5.09 -0.43 -4.67
C PHE A 102 -5.58 0.13 -3.32
N GLY A 103 -6.89 0.26 -3.11
CA GLY A 103 -7.41 0.74 -1.83
C GLY A 103 -7.27 2.25 -1.60
N LEU A 104 -6.96 3.03 -2.64
CA LEU A 104 -6.67 4.45 -2.55
C LEU A 104 -7.91 5.35 -2.56
N THR A 105 -9.12 4.80 -2.78
CA THR A 105 -10.38 5.55 -2.66
C THR A 105 -10.95 5.53 -1.23
N PRO A 106 -11.69 6.56 -0.76
CA PRO A 106 -12.27 6.58 0.58
C PRO A 106 -13.12 5.33 0.90
N SER A 107 -13.92 4.89 -0.07
CA SER A 107 -14.73 3.66 0.06
C SER A 107 -13.90 2.39 0.12
N SER A 108 -12.68 2.38 -0.41
CA SER A 108 -11.78 1.22 -0.34
C SER A 108 -10.93 1.25 0.92
N ARG A 109 -10.54 2.43 1.40
CA ARG A 109 -9.86 2.63 2.69
C ARG A 109 -10.71 2.16 3.87
N SER A 110 -12.04 2.31 3.83
CA SER A 110 -12.93 1.82 4.90
C SER A 110 -12.88 0.29 5.10
N ARG A 111 -12.29 -0.47 4.17
CA ARG A 111 -12.15 -1.93 4.25
C ARG A 111 -10.74 -2.38 4.67
N ILE A 112 -9.78 -1.47 4.83
CA ILE A 112 -8.40 -1.77 5.23
C ILE A 112 -8.27 -1.61 6.74
N LYS A 113 -7.79 -2.65 7.43
CA LYS A 113 -7.43 -2.55 8.86
C LYS A 113 -5.96 -2.13 8.95
N ALA A 114 -5.71 -0.96 9.55
CA ALA A 114 -4.33 -0.54 9.82
C ALA A 114 -3.65 -1.50 10.81
N PRO A 115 -2.34 -1.75 10.68
CA PRO A 115 -1.59 -2.46 11.71
C PRO A 115 -1.71 -1.67 13.04
N PRO A 116 -1.71 -2.37 14.20
CA PRO A 116 -1.67 -1.68 15.49
C PRO A 116 -0.42 -0.79 15.52
N LYS A 117 -0.60 0.45 15.98
CA LYS A 117 0.52 1.38 16.18
C LYS A 117 1.52 0.70 17.11
N PRO A 118 2.84 0.65 16.80
CA PRO A 118 3.81 0.12 17.74
C PRO A 118 3.62 0.84 19.06
N GLU A 119 3.42 0.06 20.12
CA GLU A 119 3.25 0.57 21.47
C GLU A 119 4.52 1.36 21.79
N GLN A 120 4.41 2.68 21.90
CA GLN A 120 5.51 3.49 22.41
C GLN A 120 5.80 2.93 23.80
N ASP A 121 7.00 2.39 23.98
CA ASP A 121 7.42 1.79 25.23
C ASP A 121 7.63 2.90 26.26
N LYS A 122 6.51 3.31 26.87
CA LYS A 122 6.44 4.36 27.90
C LYS A 122 7.37 4.06 29.07
N LEU A 123 7.73 2.79 29.27
CA LEU A 123 8.69 2.36 30.27
C LEU A 123 10.11 2.84 29.92
N SER A 124 10.51 2.70 28.64
CA SER A 124 11.81 3.15 28.14
C SER A 124 11.97 4.67 28.19
N GLU A 125 10.92 5.43 27.84
CA GLU A 125 10.89 6.90 28.00
C GLU A 125 10.97 7.32 29.48
N PHE A 126 10.27 6.59 30.36
CA PHE A 126 10.28 6.85 31.81
C PHE A 126 11.65 6.56 32.45
N ILE A 127 12.32 5.47 32.04
CA ILE A 127 13.67 5.10 32.52
C ILE A 127 14.71 6.11 32.02
N ALA A 128 14.62 6.54 30.75
CA ALA A 128 15.53 7.55 30.19
C ALA A 128 15.41 8.91 30.92
N GLY A 129 14.20 9.29 31.36
CA GLY A 129 13.97 10.48 32.18
C GLY A 129 14.57 10.41 33.58
N PHE A 130 14.78 9.20 34.13
CA PHE A 130 15.34 8.99 35.47
C PHE A 130 16.87 8.99 35.49
N GLN A 131 17.53 8.61 34.38
CA GLN A 131 18.99 8.54 34.29
C GLN A 131 19.65 9.91 34.02
N ALA A 132 18.88 10.93 33.62
CA ALA A 132 19.39 12.28 33.35
C ALA A 132 19.61 13.15 34.60
N THR A 133 19.22 12.70 35.80
CA THR A 133 19.28 13.51 37.04
C THR A 133 20.32 13.04 38.06
N ALA A 134 21.07 11.97 37.77
CA ALA A 134 22.05 11.39 38.69
C ALA A 134 23.50 11.55 38.18
N VAL A 135 23.98 12.79 38.09
CA VAL A 135 25.43 13.08 38.15
C VAL A 135 25.64 14.27 39.09
N PRO A 136 25.90 14.04 40.39
CA PRO A 136 26.51 15.05 41.23
C PRO A 136 28.04 14.98 41.11
N SER A 137 28.67 16.16 41.02
CA SER A 137 30.12 16.38 41.11
C SER A 137 30.64 16.20 42.53
#